data_AF-A0A935HB87-F1
#
_entry.id   AF-A0A935HB87-F1
#
_cell.length_a   1.000
_cell.length_b   1.000
_cell.length_c   1.000
_cell.angle_alpha   90.00
_cell.angle_beta   90.00
_cell.angle_gamma   90.00
#
_symmetry.space_group_name_H-M   'P 1'
#
loop_
_entity.id
_entity.type
_entity.pdbx_description
1 polymer ?
#
loop_
_entity_poly.entity_id
_entity_poly.type
_entity_poly.pdbx_seq_one_letter_code
_entity_poly.pdbx_strand_id
1 'polypeptide(L)'
;MQPAVAFESALDWNRCHPPGTRVTVRLADGREVSTTTASWAQQWGSFAVLSLACLDGLWTTSALVPALDLFEDAESLGALQ
;
A
#
# COMPACT_ATOMS: atom_id res chain seq x y z
N MET A 1 -24.32 -4.53 -17.05
CA MET A 1 -23.41 -3.38 -16.93
C MET A 1 -22.44 -3.70 -15.80
N GLN A 2 -21.18 -4.00 -16.10
CA GLN A 2 -20.16 -4.08 -15.04
C GLN A 2 -19.97 -2.66 -14.49
N PRO A 3 -19.88 -2.46 -13.16
CA PRO A 3 -19.50 -1.16 -12.63
C PRO A 3 -18.14 -0.80 -13.23
N ALA A 4 -18.04 0.39 -13.79
CA ALA A 4 -16.76 0.95 -14.21
C ALA A 4 -15.85 0.93 -12.98
N VAL A 5 -14.83 0.07 -12.98
CA VAL A 5 -13.81 0.10 -11.94
C VAL A 5 -13.11 1.43 -12.14
N ALA A 6 -13.41 2.40 -11.28
CA ALA A 6 -12.77 3.71 -11.35
C ALA A 6 -11.27 3.50 -11.29
N PHE A 7 -10.53 4.03 -12.26
CA PHE A 7 -9.07 4.01 -12.22
C PHE A 7 -8.62 4.65 -10.90
N GLU A 8 -7.80 3.94 -10.14
CA GLU A 8 -7.26 4.49 -8.91
C GLU A 8 -6.24 5.57 -9.27
N SER A 9 -6.59 6.82 -8.95
CA SER A 9 -5.74 7.98 -9.17
C SER A 9 -4.59 7.98 -8.16
N ALA A 10 -3.37 8.26 -8.63
CA ALA A 10 -2.23 8.47 -7.74
C ALA A 10 -2.51 9.54 -6.68
N LEU A 11 -3.30 10.58 -7.02
CA LEU A 11 -3.70 11.63 -6.08
C LEU A 11 -4.59 11.08 -4.96
N ASP A 12 -5.56 10.24 -5.29
CA ASP A 12 -6.48 9.67 -4.30
C ASP A 12 -5.77 8.64 -3.42
N TRP A 13 -4.88 7.83 -4.01
CA TRP A 13 -4.00 6.94 -3.24
C TRP A 13 -3.16 7.73 -2.24
N ASN A 14 -2.45 8.76 -2.71
CA ASN A 14 -1.53 9.55 -1.88
C ASN A 14 -2.23 10.30 -0.74
N ARG A 15 -3.53 10.62 -0.86
CA ARG A 15 -4.30 11.22 0.24
C ARG A 15 -4.44 10.30 1.44
N CYS A 16 -4.56 9.00 1.19
CA CYS A 16 -4.79 8.00 2.24
C CYS A 16 -3.50 7.26 2.63
N HIS A 17 -2.53 7.18 1.72
CA HIS A 17 -1.39 6.27 1.82
C HIS A 17 -0.06 6.97 1.44
N PRO A 18 0.46 7.87 2.31
CA PRO A 18 1.77 8.50 2.10
C PRO A 18 2.93 7.48 2.16
N PRO A 19 4.17 7.89 1.81
CA PRO A 19 5.36 7.10 2.10
C PRO A 19 5.42 6.69 3.57
N GLY A 20 5.76 5.42 3.84
CA GLY A 20 5.76 4.80 5.16
C GLY A 20 4.48 4.01 5.47
N THR A 21 3.42 4.13 4.68
CA THR A 21 2.20 3.32 4.84
C THR A 21 2.51 1.84 4.71
N ARG A 22 2.06 1.05 5.68
CA ARG A 22 2.16 -0.42 5.66
C ARG A 22 1.20 -1.00 4.64
N VAL A 23 1.71 -1.85 3.77
CA VAL A 23 0.96 -2.53 2.71
C VAL A 23 1.37 -3.99 2.64
N THR A 24 0.43 -4.83 2.21
CA THR A 24 0.69 -6.23 1.86
C THR A 24 0.63 -6.36 0.34
N VAL A 25 1.65 -7.01 -0.22
CA VAL A 25 1.74 -7.31 -1.65
C VAL A 25 1.53 -8.79 -1.89
N ARG A 26 0.64 -9.14 -2.81
CA ARG A 26 0.50 -10.53 -3.26
C ARG A 26 1.35 -10.77 -4.50
N LEU A 27 2.37 -11.59 -4.35
CA LEU A 27 3.29 -11.97 -5.42
C LEU A 27 2.65 -12.96 -6.39
N ALA A 28 3.24 -13.10 -7.58
CA ALA A 28 2.75 -14.00 -8.63
C ALA A 28 2.78 -15.48 -8.25
N ASP A 29 3.67 -15.87 -7.32
CA ASP A 29 3.75 -17.21 -6.75
C ASP A 29 2.71 -17.47 -5.64
N GLY A 30 1.85 -16.49 -5.35
CA GLY A 30 0.81 -16.56 -4.34
C GLY A 30 1.27 -16.19 -2.93
N ARG A 31 2.54 -15.86 -2.72
CA ARG A 31 3.03 -15.40 -1.41
C ARG A 31 2.56 -13.98 -1.12
N GLU A 32 2.34 -13.70 0.14
CA GLU A 32 2.06 -12.35 0.63
C GLU A 32 3.29 -11.81 1.38
N VAL A 33 3.64 -10.56 1.10
CA VAL A 33 4.77 -9.88 1.72
C VAL A 33 4.28 -8.55 2.30
N SER A 34 4.42 -8.38 3.61
CA SER A 34 4.18 -7.11 4.28
C SER A 34 5.41 -6.21 4.17
N THR A 35 5.20 -4.97 3.75
CA THR A 35 6.24 -3.95 3.55
C THR A 35 5.64 -2.56 3.79
N THR A 36 6.41 -1.51 3.56
CA THR A 36 5.92 -0.13 3.51
C THR A 36 6.13 0.50 2.14
N THR A 37 5.31 1.51 1.81
CA THR A 37 5.54 2.41 0.68
C THR A 37 6.82 3.21 0.90
N ALA A 38 7.70 3.28 -0.10
CA ALA A 38 8.96 4.04 -0.03
C ALA A 38 8.89 5.37 -0.79
N SER A 39 7.90 5.53 -1.69
CA SER A 39 7.66 6.76 -2.43
C SER A 39 6.19 7.13 -2.48
N TRP A 40 5.92 8.37 -2.89
CA TRP A 40 4.60 8.78 -3.34
C TRP A 40 4.24 8.01 -4.62
N ALA A 41 2.95 7.72 -4.81
CA ALA A 41 2.45 7.18 -6.05
C ALA A 41 2.55 8.21 -7.18
N GLN A 42 2.94 7.75 -8.35
CA GLN A 42 3.02 8.52 -9.59
C GLN A 42 2.05 7.97 -10.63
N GLN A 43 1.38 8.86 -11.36
CA GLN A 43 0.41 8.47 -12.39
C GLN A 43 1.11 8.11 -13.69
N TRP A 44 0.93 6.87 -14.16
CA TRP A 44 1.45 6.35 -15.42
C TRP A 44 0.28 5.90 -16.30
N GLY A 45 -0.23 6.82 -17.10
CA GLY A 45 -1.43 6.60 -17.93
C GLY A 45 -2.65 6.31 -17.07
N SER A 46 -3.18 5.09 -17.15
CA SER A 46 -4.36 4.64 -16.41
C SER A 46 -4.05 3.94 -15.08
N PHE A 47 -2.80 3.94 -14.63
CA PHE A 47 -2.37 3.25 -13.41
C PHE A 47 -1.53 4.19 -12.53
N ALA A 48 -1.54 3.94 -11.22
CA ALA A 48 -0.64 4.58 -10.27
C ALA A 48 0.44 3.57 -9.84
N VAL A 49 1.69 4.03 -9.74
CA VAL A 49 2.85 3.20 -9.36
C VAL A 49 3.68 3.85 -8.27
N LEU A 50 4.33 3.05 -7.41
CA LEU A 50 5.23 3.50 -6.35
C LEU A 50 6.35 2.49 -6.09
N SER A 51 7.38 2.90 -5.35
CA SER A 51 8.40 2.00 -4.84
C SER A 51 8.06 1.51 -3.42
N LEU A 52 8.57 0.33 -3.08
CA LEU A 52 8.38 -0.30 -1.77
C LEU A 52 9.74 -0.43 -1.06
N ALA A 53 9.74 -0.41 0.28
CA ALA A 53 10.99 -0.40 1.04
C ALA A 53 11.81 -1.69 0.91
N CYS A 54 11.14 -2.85 0.83
CA CYS A 54 11.78 -4.17 0.84
C CYS A 54 11.58 -4.96 -0.46
N LEU A 55 11.01 -4.35 -1.49
CA LEU A 55 10.75 -4.99 -2.78
C LEU A 55 11.25 -4.09 -3.91
N ASP A 56 12.06 -4.67 -4.78
CA ASP A 56 12.64 -3.97 -5.92
C ASP A 56 11.58 -3.58 -6.96
N GLY A 57 11.87 -2.52 -7.70
CA GLY A 57 11.07 -2.07 -8.84
C GLY A 57 9.90 -1.16 -8.49
N LEU A 58 9.02 -0.98 -9.46
CA LEU A 58 7.79 -0.18 -9.35
C LEU A 58 6.59 -1.11 -9.27
N TRP A 59 5.70 -0.81 -8.33
CA TRP A 59 4.52 -1.61 -8.02
C TRP A 59 3.27 -0.79 -8.27
N THR A 60 2.28 -1.40 -8.95
CA THR A 60 0.98 -0.76 -9.13
C THR A 60 0.23 -0.72 -7.82
N THR A 61 -0.42 0.39 -7.50
CA THR A 61 -1.21 0.54 -6.26
C THR A 61 -2.31 -0.52 -6.14
N SER A 62 -2.86 -0.98 -7.27
CA SER A 62 -3.84 -2.08 -7.35
C SER A 62 -3.30 -3.46 -6.91
N ALA A 63 -1.98 -3.65 -6.86
CA ALA A 63 -1.35 -4.87 -6.36
C ALA A 63 -1.12 -4.83 -4.84
N LEU A 64 -1.41 -3.68 -4.21
CA LEU A 64 -1.19 -3.41 -2.81
C LEU A 64 -2.52 -3.49 -2.06
N VAL A 65 -2.49 -4.12 -0.89
CA VAL A 65 -3.57 -4.06 0.08
C VAL A 65 -3.06 -3.25 1.26
N PRO A 66 -3.61 -2.05 1.53
CA PRO A 66 -3.27 -1.31 2.74
C PRO A 66 -3.52 -2.19 3.97
N ALA A 67 -2.49 -2.40 4.78
CA ALA A 67 -2.66 -3.12 6.03
C ALA A 67 -3.38 -2.17 6.99
N LEU A 68 -4.66 -2.44 7.27
CA LEU A 68 -5.32 -1.81 8.39
C LEU A 68 -4.64 -2.36 9.66
N ASP A 69 -3.87 -1.52 10.35
CA ASP A 69 -3.42 -1.83 11.69
C ASP A 69 -4.67 -1.87 12.58
N LEU A 70 -5.29 -3.04 12.68
CA LEU A 70 -6.41 -3.30 13.59
C LEU A 70 -5.97 -3.26 15.07
N PHE A 71 -4.68 -3.08 15.33
CA PHE A 71 -4.09 -3.05 16.67
C PHE A 71 -2.88 -2.10 16.75
N GLU A 72 -3.11 -0.79 16.72
CA GLU A 72 -2.14 0.20 17.25
C GLU A 72 -2.22 0.33 18.79
N ASP A 73 -2.92 -0.56 19.50
CA ASP A 73 -3.15 -0.49 20.96
C ASP A 73 -2.32 -1.50 21.80
N ALA A 74 -1.50 -2.35 21.17
CA ALA A 74 -0.75 -3.37 21.93
C ALA A 74 0.59 -2.86 22.50
N GLU A 75 1.21 -1.82 21.93
CA GLU A 75 2.48 -1.27 22.42
C GLU A 75 2.31 -0.12 23.44
N SER A 76 1.14 0.51 23.52
CA SER A 76 0.85 1.54 24.53
C SER A 76 0.53 0.98 25.93
N LEU A 77 0.20 -0.31 26.05
CA LEU A 77 -0.12 -0.97 27.32
C LEU A 77 1.09 -1.61 28.03
N GLY A 78 2.29 -1.59 27.42
CA GLY A 78 3.53 -2.15 27.98
C GLY A 78 4.40 -1.15 28.75
N ALA A 79 4.09 0.15 28.71
CA ALA A 79 4.90 1.21 29.34
C ALA A 79 4.47 1.57 30.78
N LEU A 80 3.68 0.71 31.42
CA LEU A 80 3.34 0.79 32.85
C LEU A 80 3.78 -0.49 33.57
N GLN A 81 5.09 -0.70 33.70
CA GLN A 81 5.67 -1.52 34.76
C GLN A 81 6.88 -0.83 35.38
#